data_AF-A0A485ACL5-F1
#
_entry.id   AF-A0A485ACL5-F1
#
_cell.length_a   1.000
_cell.length_b   1.000
_cell.length_c   1.000
_cell.angle_alpha   90.00
_cell.angle_beta   90.00
_cell.angle_gamma   90.00
#
_symmetry.space_group_name_H-M   'P 1'
#
loop_
_entity.id
_entity.type
_entity.pdbx_description
1 polymer ?
#
loop_
_entity_poly.entity_id
_entity_poly.type
_entity_poly.pdbx_seq_one_letter_code
_entity_poly.pdbx_strand_id
1 'polypeptide(L)' 'MTQPLLEIDNLSIAFRQQGKTHTVVSELSLNIGRRGNPGAGGGIRLR' A
#
# COMPACT_ATOMS: atom_id res chain seq x y z
N MET A 1 21.17 -4.64 -3.79
CA MET A 1 19.91 -4.04 -3.30
C MET A 1 18.84 -5.11 -3.42
N THR A 2 18.19 -5.54 -2.33
CA THR A 2 17.13 -6.56 -2.41
C THR A 2 15.84 -5.93 -2.88
N GLN A 3 15.28 -6.43 -4.00
CA GLN A 3 13.97 -6.02 -4.47
C GLN A 3 12.90 -6.40 -3.43
N PRO A 4 11.93 -5.52 -3.13
CA PRO A 4 10.85 -5.83 -2.18
C PRO A 4 10.06 -7.06 -2.64
N LEU A 5 9.47 -7.77 -1.69
CA LEU A 5 8.58 -8.90 -1.99
C LEU A 5 7.28 -8.42 -2.65
N LEU A 6 6.80 -7.26 -2.22
CA LEU A 6 5.63 -6.60 -2.77
C LEU A 6 5.82 -5.10 -2.68
N GLU A 7 5.54 -4.44 -3.79
CA GLU A 7 5.46 -3.00 -3.91
C GLU A 7 4.11 -2.67 -4.52
N ILE A 8 3.31 -1.90 -3.79
CA ILE A 8 2.04 -1.36 -4.27
C ILE A 8 2.16 0.15 -4.21
N ASP A 9 1.90 0.79 -5.34
CA ASP A 9 1.83 2.23 -5.43
C ASP A 9 0.43 2.71 -5.80
N ASN A 10 0.06 3.84 -5.19
CA ASN A 10 -1.14 4.60 -5.49
C ASN A 10 -2.45 3.78 -5.35
N LEU A 11 -2.55 2.94 -4.31
CA LEU A 11 -3.75 2.18 -4.02
C LEU A 11 -4.88 3.11 -3.54
N SER A 12 -6.02 3.02 -4.21
CA SER A 12 -7.28 3.63 -3.77
C SER A 12 -8.27 2.57 -3.33
N ILE A 13 -8.92 2.78 -2.20
CA ILE A 13 -10.04 1.95 -1.71
C ILE A 13 -11.29 2.82 -1.69
N ALA A 14 -12.37 2.32 -2.29
CA ALA A 14 -13.64 3.02 -2.32
C ALA A 14 -14.81 2.09 -2.00
N PHE A 15 -15.81 2.63 -1.32
CA PHE A 15 -17.11 1.97 -1.13
C PHE A 15 -18.10 2.49 -2.17
N ARG A 16 -18.98 1.59 -2.64
CA ARG A 16 -20.12 1.99 -3.45
C ARG A 16 -21.38 1.93 -2.60
N GLN A 17 -22.03 3.08 -2.41
CA GLN A 17 -23.26 3.20 -1.62
C GLN A 17 -24.30 3.99 -2.42
N GLN A 18 -25.51 3.45 -2.55
CA GLN A 18 -26.62 4.10 -3.28
C GLN A 18 -26.22 4.57 -4.69
N GLY A 19 -25.41 3.79 -5.39
CA GLY A 19 -24.93 4.10 -6.74
C GLY A 19 -23.77 5.11 -6.79
N LYS A 20 -23.35 5.70 -5.67
CA LYS A 20 -22.21 6.63 -5.58
C LYS A 20 -20.95 5.93 -5.07
N THR A 21 -19.81 6.29 -5.63
CA THR A 21 -18.49 5.81 -5.19
C THR A 21 -17.88 6.82 -4.23
N HIS A 22 -17.49 6.35 -3.06
CA HIS A 22 -16.83 7.14 -2.02
C HIS A 22 -15.45 6.56 -1.74
N THR A 23 -14.40 7.27 -2.18
CA THR A 23 -13.01 6.91 -1.88
C THR A 23 -12.74 7.17 -0.40
N VAL A 24 -12.27 6.13 0.31
CA VAL A 24 -11.95 6.17 1.74
C VAL A 24 -10.47 6.04 2.02
N VAL A 25 -9.71 5.51 1.06
CA VAL A 25 -8.25 5.53 1.06
C VAL A 25 -7.82 5.98 -0.32
N SER A 26 -6.91 6.94 -0.36
CA SER A 26 -6.29 7.45 -1.58
C SER A 26 -4.78 7.41 -1.42
N GLU A 27 -4.08 7.20 -2.53
CA GLU A 27 -2.63 7.36 -2.62
C GLU A 27 -1.84 6.54 -1.57
N LEU A 28 -2.36 5.35 -1.24
CA LEU A 28 -1.68 4.46 -0.31
C LEU A 28 -0.55 3.73 -1.04
N SER A 29 0.68 3.87 -0.55
CA SER A 29 1.82 3.05 -0.96
C SER A 29 2.19 2.06 0.14
N LEU A 30 2.42 0.81 -0.26
CA LEU A 30 2.81 -0.29 0.62
C LEU A 30 4.07 -0.96 0.08
N ASN A 31 5.08 -1.09 0.94
CA ASN A 31 6.26 -1.87 0.66
C ASN A 31 6.39 -3.01 1.68
N ILE A 32 6.45 -4.25 1.20
CA ILE A 32 6.70 -5.42 2.04
C ILE A 32 8.08 -5.96 1.71
N GLY A 33 8.99 -5.85 2.68
CA GLY A 33 10.30 -6.48 2.66
C GLY A 33 10.25 -7.96 3.04
N ARG A 34 11.24 -8.76 2.61
CA ARG A 34 11.43 -10.11 3.13
C ARG A 34 12.04 -10.02 4.54
N ARG A 35 11.41 -10.69 5.52
CA ARG A 35 11.83 -10.74 6.94
C ARG A 35 13.26 -11.25 7.19
N GLY A 36 13.95 -11.77 6.17
CA GLY A 36 15.34 -12.25 6.26
C GLY A 36 16.43 -11.20 6.02
N ASN A 37 16.10 -9.94 5.72
CA ASN A 37 17.10 -8.88 5.56
C ASN A 37 17.04 -7.92 6.76
N PRO A 38 18.04 -7.91 7.66
CA PRO A 38 18.07 -6.96 8.78
C PRO A 38 18.19 -5.54 8.23
N GLY A 39 17.08 -4.79 8.29
CA GLY A 39 16.93 -3.45 7.68
C GLY A 39 15.75 -3.33 6.71
N ALA A 40 15.17 -4.45 6.25
CA ALA A 40 13.98 -4.45 5.41
C ALA A 40 12.69 -4.39 6.25
N GLY A 41 12.49 -3.30 6.98
CA GLY A 41 11.20 -3.00 7.57
C GLY A 41 10.21 -2.65 6.47
N GLY A 42 9.20 -3.49 6.24
CA GLY A 42 8.06 -3.12 5.41
C GLY A 42 7.32 -1.92 6.03
N GLY A 43 6.84 -1.00 5.20
CA GLY A 43 6.24 0.26 5.64
C GLY A 43 4.97 0.60 4.87
N ILE A 44 4.03 1.22 5.57
CA ILE A 44 2.80 1.80 5.01
C ILE A 44 2.99 3.31 4.98
N ARG A 45 2.82 3.95 3.83
CA ARG A 45 2.85 5.41 3.69
C ARG A 45 1.53 5.90 3.10
N LEU A 46 0.89 6.80 3.84
CA LEU A 46 -0.21 7.63 3.36
C LEU A 46 0.38 8.96 2.89
N ARG A 47 -0.09 9.47 1.75
CA ARG A 47 0.30 10.78 1.21
C ARG A 47 -0.82 11.78 1.41
#